data_AF-A0A1Z4R726-F1
#
_entry.id   AF-A0A1Z4R726-F1
#
_cell.length_a   1.000
_cell.length_b   1.000
_cell.length_c   1.000
_cell.angle_alpha   90.00
_cell.angle_beta   90.00
_cell.angle_gamma   90.00
#
_symmetry.space_group_name_H-M   'P 1'
#
loop_
_entity.id
_entity.type
_entity.pdbx_description
1 polymer ?
#
loop_
_entity_poly.entity_id
_entity_poly.type
_entity_poly.pdbx_seq_one_letter_code
_entity_poly.pdbx_strand_id
1 'polypeptide(L)'
;MIGSTKKGRILILTANPTSTNKLRLDEEVREITEGLRRSKEREQFTIESRWAVRADDIRRAILDFEPQIVHFSGHGEREGELVFEDAAGNAKAVTPEALAGLFELFTNEVKCVVINACYSHKQADAITQHIDYVIGMKQAIGDKAAIKYAIGFYDALGAGRTIEIAHKFGVNAIQLE
;
A
#
# COMPACT_ATOMS: atom_id res chain seq x y z
N MET A 1 -8.05 -30.85 16.41
CA MET A 1 -7.09 -29.76 16.14
C MET A 1 -7.84 -28.67 15.41
N ILE A 2 -8.09 -27.53 16.07
CA ILE A 2 -8.64 -26.35 15.39
C ILE A 2 -7.47 -25.80 14.58
N GLY A 3 -7.47 -26.01 13.27
CA GLY A 3 -6.45 -25.45 12.39
C GLY A 3 -6.53 -23.93 12.50
N SER A 4 -5.50 -23.31 13.06
CA SER A 4 -5.33 -21.86 13.04
C SER A 4 -5.27 -21.43 11.57
N THR A 5 -6.34 -20.85 11.04
CA THR A 5 -6.28 -20.15 9.75
C THR A 5 -5.23 -19.05 9.86
N LYS A 6 -4.18 -19.09 9.04
CA LYS A 6 -3.12 -18.06 9.03
C LYS A 6 -3.79 -16.71 8.74
N LYS A 7 -3.76 -15.77 9.70
CA LYS A 7 -4.28 -14.42 9.51
C LYS A 7 -3.52 -13.76 8.35
N GLY A 8 -4.23 -13.11 7.45
CA GLY A 8 -3.64 -12.32 6.37
C GLY A 8 -2.97 -11.08 6.93
N ARG A 9 -1.69 -10.89 6.60
CA ARG A 9 -0.93 -9.73 7.09
C ARG A 9 -0.91 -8.61 6.06
N ILE A 10 -1.23 -7.41 6.51
CA ILE A 10 -1.16 -6.18 5.74
C ILE A 10 0.04 -5.40 6.26
N LEU A 11 1.00 -5.12 5.37
CA LEU A 11 2.16 -4.29 5.67
C LEU A 11 1.95 -2.91 5.04
N ILE A 12 1.82 -1.90 5.89
CA ILE A 12 1.72 -0.49 5.47
C ILE A 12 3.09 0.15 5.57
N LEU A 13 3.58 0.68 4.44
CA LEU A 13 4.84 1.36 4.30
C LEU A 13 4.56 2.83 3.99
N THR A 14 5.08 3.74 4.81
CA THR A 14 4.92 5.18 4.59
C THR A 14 6.26 5.87 4.41
N ALA A 15 6.32 6.80 3.45
CA ALA A 15 7.50 7.63 3.22
C ALA A 15 7.07 9.08 2.93
N ASN A 16 7.64 10.02 3.69
CA ASN A 16 7.39 11.45 3.54
C ASN A 16 8.69 12.23 3.74
N PRO A 17 9.63 12.15 2.77
CA PRO A 17 10.95 12.72 2.96
C PRO A 17 10.90 14.20 3.28
N THR A 18 11.84 14.66 4.10
CA THR A 18 11.87 16.04 4.64
C THR A 18 11.91 17.13 3.56
N SER A 19 12.39 16.80 2.36
CA SER A 19 12.47 17.68 1.19
C SER A 19 11.18 17.76 0.37
N THR A 20 10.08 17.12 0.81
CA THR A 20 8.82 17.02 0.06
C THR A 20 7.65 17.70 0.79
N ASN A 21 6.55 17.88 0.08
CA ASN A 21 5.31 18.37 0.68
C ASN A 21 4.77 17.37 1.70
N LYS A 22 4.29 17.86 2.85
CA LYS A 22 3.76 16.96 3.88
C LYS A 22 2.43 16.35 3.45
N LEU A 23 2.37 15.02 3.40
CA LEU A 23 1.14 14.23 3.32
C LEU A 23 0.64 13.82 4.71
N ARG A 24 -0.68 13.64 4.86
CA ARG A 24 -1.34 13.17 6.09
C ARG A 24 -1.32 11.64 6.17
N LEU A 25 -0.12 11.07 6.06
CA LEU A 25 0.08 9.62 6.12
C LEU A 25 -0.36 9.03 7.47
N ASP A 26 -0.24 9.82 8.54
CA ASP A 26 -0.74 9.51 9.88
C ASP A 26 -2.25 9.25 9.89
N GLU A 27 -2.99 10.09 9.18
CA GLU A 27 -4.44 9.98 9.04
C GLU A 27 -4.78 8.74 8.23
N GLU A 28 -4.13 8.51 7.09
CA GLU A 28 -4.37 7.33 6.28
C GLU A 28 -4.21 6.03 7.07
N VAL A 29 -3.06 5.84 7.74
CA VAL A 29 -2.81 4.61 8.52
C VAL A 29 -3.82 4.45 9.65
N ARG A 30 -4.18 5.55 10.34
CA ARG A 30 -5.18 5.51 11.41
C ARG A 30 -6.54 5.06 10.89
N GLU A 31 -7.02 5.64 9.79
CA GLU A 31 -8.34 5.31 9.25
C GLU A 31 -8.39 3.87 8.72
N ILE A 32 -7.34 3.39 8.05
CA ILE A 32 -7.21 1.98 7.64
C ILE A 32 -7.29 1.05 8.86
N THR A 33 -6.51 1.37 9.90
CA THR A 33 -6.42 0.53 11.10
C THR A 33 -7.74 0.46 11.83
N GLU A 34 -8.42 1.60 12.03
CA GLU A 34 -9.71 1.65 12.71
C GLU A 34 -10.84 0.99 11.90
N GLY A 35 -10.85 1.16 10.57
CA GLY A 35 -11.79 0.50 9.67
C GLY A 35 -11.70 -1.03 9.79
N LEU A 36 -10.48 -1.57 9.67
CA LEU A 36 -10.23 -3.01 9.80
C LEU A 36 -10.53 -3.54 11.20
N ARG A 37 -10.16 -2.81 12.26
CA ARG A 37 -10.43 -3.20 13.67
C ARG A 37 -11.92 -3.34 13.96
N ARG A 38 -12.76 -2.51 13.34
CA ARG A 38 -14.23 -2.52 13.51
C ARG A 38 -14.94 -3.43 12.51
N SER A 39 -14.21 -4.00 11.56
CA SER A 39 -14.78 -4.79 10.47
C SER A 39 -15.30 -6.16 10.92
N LYS A 40 -16.14 -6.76 10.06
CA LYS A 40 -16.73 -8.09 10.29
C LYS A 40 -15.66 -9.17 10.37
N GLU A 41 -14.67 -9.11 9.49
CA GLU A 41 -13.57 -10.06 9.37
C GLU A 41 -12.30 -9.59 10.08
N ARG A 42 -12.40 -8.74 11.11
CA ARG A 42 -11.25 -8.19 11.85
C ARG A 42 -10.26 -9.25 12.35
N GLU A 43 -10.73 -10.47 12.63
CA GLU A 43 -9.88 -11.56 13.10
C GLU A 43 -9.05 -12.19 11.97
N GLN A 44 -9.37 -11.93 10.71
CA GLN A 44 -8.63 -12.43 9.55
C GLN A 44 -7.40 -11.60 9.24
N PHE A 45 -7.26 -10.39 9.80
CA PHE A 45 -6.19 -9.47 9.44
C PHE A 45 -5.29 -9.11 10.62
N THR A 46 -4.00 -8.94 10.34
CA THR A 46 -3.05 -8.25 11.22
C THR A 46 -2.38 -7.13 10.42
N ILE A 47 -2.23 -5.96 11.04
CA ILE A 47 -1.64 -4.79 10.39
C ILE A 47 -0.29 -4.51 11.02
N GLU A 48 0.73 -4.38 10.17
CA GLU A 48 2.06 -3.92 10.52
C GLU A 48 2.31 -2.62 9.79
N SER A 49 2.92 -1.64 10.47
CA SER A 49 3.25 -0.36 9.85
C SER A 49 4.73 -0.04 10.02
N ARG A 50 5.34 0.50 8.95
CA ARG A 50 6.68 1.06 8.96
C ARG A 50 6.62 2.48 8.41
N TRP A 51 7.27 3.38 9.12
CA TRP A 51 7.28 4.81 8.87
C TRP A 51 8.66 5.26 8.43
N ALA A 52 8.73 6.36 7.68
CA ALA A 52 9.99 6.92 7.18
C ALA A 52 10.81 5.86 6.43
N VAL A 53 10.12 5.06 5.60
CA VAL A 53 10.68 3.86 4.97
C VAL A 53 11.74 4.27 3.95
N ARG A 54 12.92 3.67 4.06
CA ARG A 54 13.97 3.71 3.03
C ARG A 54 13.77 2.55 2.08
N ALA A 55 14.32 2.65 0.87
CA ALA A 55 14.22 1.58 -0.13
C ALA A 55 14.67 0.19 0.42
N ASP A 56 15.74 0.15 1.22
CA ASP A 56 16.25 -1.09 1.82
C ASP A 56 15.34 -1.65 2.92
N ASP A 57 14.54 -0.80 3.57
CA ASP A 57 13.62 -1.21 4.63
C ASP A 57 12.41 -1.96 4.07
N ILE A 58 12.05 -1.73 2.81
CA ILE A 58 10.96 -2.46 2.12
C ILE A 58 11.27 -3.95 2.10
N ARG A 59 12.47 -4.31 1.61
CA ARG A 59 12.91 -5.72 1.54
C ARG A 59 12.92 -6.37 2.92
N ARG A 60 13.46 -5.66 3.93
CA ARG A 60 13.52 -6.17 5.31
C ARG A 60 12.12 -6.38 5.88
N ALA A 61 11.23 -5.41 5.71
CA ALA A 61 9.87 -5.50 6.22
C ALA A 61 9.09 -6.65 5.55
N ILE A 62 9.23 -6.86 4.24
CA ILE A 62 8.58 -7.99 3.58
C ILE A 62 9.15 -9.33 4.08
N LEU A 63 10.47 -9.44 4.32
CA LEU A 63 11.08 -10.65 4.91
C LEU A 63 10.63 -10.91 6.35
N ASP A 64 10.61 -9.86 7.18
CA ASP A 64 10.24 -9.97 8.60
C ASP A 64 8.76 -10.35 8.77
N PHE A 65 7.93 -9.91 7.83
CA PHE A 65 6.48 -9.99 7.95
C PHE A 65 5.78 -10.91 6.97
N GLU A 66 6.37 -11.36 5.88
CA GLU A 66 5.67 -12.20 4.88
C GLU A 66 4.22 -11.73 4.58
N PRO A 67 3.99 -10.43 4.27
CA PRO A 67 2.65 -9.89 4.14
C PRO A 67 1.94 -10.42 2.89
N GLN A 68 0.62 -10.59 2.99
CA GLN A 68 -0.22 -10.88 1.83
C GLN A 68 -0.59 -9.60 1.05
N ILE A 69 -0.63 -8.47 1.74
CA ILE A 69 -0.92 -7.16 1.15
C ILE A 69 0.17 -6.18 1.55
N VAL A 70 0.77 -5.51 0.58
CA VAL A 70 1.67 -4.37 0.81
C VAL A 70 0.95 -3.10 0.40
N HIS A 71 0.87 -2.13 1.29
CA HIS A 71 0.32 -0.81 1.03
C HIS A 71 1.42 0.22 1.13
N PHE A 72 1.76 0.88 0.03
CA PHE A 72 2.62 2.04 0.05
C PHE A 72 1.78 3.31 0.05
N SER A 73 2.10 4.23 0.96
CA SER A 73 1.57 5.59 0.93
C SER A 73 2.70 6.61 1.00
N GLY A 74 2.72 7.53 0.04
CA GLY A 74 3.80 8.50 -0.10
C GLY A 74 3.74 9.23 -1.43
N HIS A 75 4.87 9.79 -1.83
CA HIS A 75 4.98 10.54 -3.08
C HIS A 75 5.30 9.63 -4.26
N GLY A 76 4.85 10.05 -5.44
CA GLY A 76 5.21 9.44 -6.71
C GLY A 76 5.51 10.49 -7.77
N GLU A 77 6.34 10.13 -8.74
CA GLU A 77 6.81 11.01 -9.82
C GLU A 77 6.22 10.59 -11.18
N ARG A 78 6.34 11.49 -12.18
CA ARG A 78 5.67 11.31 -13.49
C ARG A 78 6.17 10.11 -14.29
N GLU A 79 7.40 9.68 -14.06
CA GLU A 79 7.95 8.48 -14.68
C GLU A 79 7.60 7.19 -13.92
N GLY A 80 6.77 7.31 -12.87
CA GLY A 80 6.22 6.21 -12.10
C GLY A 80 7.03 5.86 -10.87
N GLU A 81 8.10 6.59 -10.58
CA GLU A 81 8.93 6.34 -9.41
C GLU A 81 8.14 6.60 -8.13
N LEU A 82 8.45 5.81 -7.10
CA LEU A 82 8.00 6.06 -5.74
C LEU A 82 9.13 6.69 -4.94
N VAL A 83 8.79 7.68 -4.12
CA VAL A 83 9.79 8.44 -3.37
C VAL A 83 9.89 7.93 -1.94
N PHE A 84 11.07 7.46 -1.58
CA PHE A 84 11.44 6.97 -0.25
C PHE A 84 12.44 7.90 0.44
N GLU A 85 12.80 7.58 1.67
CA GLU A 85 13.88 8.27 2.35
C GLU A 85 15.25 7.65 2.03
N ASP A 86 16.29 8.50 2.00
CA ASP A 86 17.67 8.09 2.08
C ASP A 86 18.16 8.05 3.55
N ALA A 87 19.47 7.82 3.74
CA ALA A 87 20.07 7.76 5.08
C ALA A 87 19.96 9.08 5.87
N ALA A 88 19.80 10.20 5.18
CA ALA A 88 19.69 11.55 5.73
C ALA A 88 18.23 12.07 5.77
N GLY A 89 17.25 11.27 5.34
CA GLY A 89 15.83 11.66 5.31
C GLY A 89 15.45 12.52 4.09
N ASN A 90 16.31 12.59 3.07
CA ASN A 90 16.00 13.25 1.81
C ASN A 90 15.24 12.32 0.88
N ALA A 91 14.60 12.91 -0.13
CA ALA A 91 13.90 12.17 -1.18
C ALA A 91 14.86 11.29 -2.00
N LYS A 92 14.49 10.03 -2.15
CA LYS A 92 15.14 9.06 -3.04
C LYS A 92 14.06 8.38 -3.88
N ALA A 93 14.04 8.69 -5.17
CA ALA A 93 13.19 8.01 -6.14
C ALA A 93 13.67 6.57 -6.36
N VAL A 94 12.73 5.63 -6.43
CA VAL A 94 12.96 4.23 -6.80
C VAL A 94 12.13 3.91 -8.03
N THR A 95 12.78 3.32 -9.04
CA THR A 95 12.18 3.12 -10.35
C THR A 95 11.18 1.96 -10.38
N PRO A 96 10.26 1.96 -11.37
CA PRO A 96 9.37 0.84 -11.65
C PRO A 96 10.06 -0.53 -11.65
N GLU A 97 11.19 -0.63 -12.36
CA GLU A 97 11.94 -1.87 -12.56
C GLU A 97 12.56 -2.38 -11.26
N ALA A 98 13.11 -1.47 -10.44
CA ALA A 98 13.76 -1.85 -9.18
C ALA A 98 12.77 -2.45 -8.18
N LEU A 99 11.57 -1.86 -8.05
CA LEU A 99 10.53 -2.37 -7.19
C LEU A 99 9.85 -3.62 -7.76
N ALA A 100 9.64 -3.71 -9.08
CA ALA A 100 9.13 -4.93 -9.72
C ALA A 100 10.06 -6.12 -9.48
N GLY A 101 11.37 -5.94 -9.67
CA GLY A 101 12.37 -6.98 -9.37
C GLY A 101 12.43 -7.35 -7.89
N LEU A 102 12.07 -6.45 -6.97
CA LEU A 102 11.91 -6.81 -5.56
C LEU A 102 10.66 -7.70 -5.35
N PHE A 103 9.51 -7.32 -5.91
CA PHE A 103 8.27 -8.08 -5.75
C PHE A 103 8.28 -9.44 -6.46
N GLU A 104 9.06 -9.59 -7.54
CA GLU A 104 9.34 -10.87 -8.18
C GLU A 104 9.88 -11.92 -7.18
N LEU A 105 10.65 -11.48 -6.17
CA LEU A 105 11.21 -12.36 -5.15
C LEU A 105 10.18 -12.84 -4.11
N PHE A 106 8.97 -12.26 -4.10
CA PHE A 106 7.95 -12.48 -3.06
C PHE A 106 6.58 -12.90 -3.63
N THR A 107 6.57 -13.56 -4.78
CA THR A 107 5.33 -13.98 -5.49
C THR A 107 4.49 -15.01 -4.74
N ASN A 108 5.11 -15.74 -3.80
CA ASN A 108 4.41 -16.71 -2.96
C ASN A 108 3.75 -16.07 -1.73
N GLU A 109 4.28 -14.94 -1.27
CA GLU A 109 3.88 -14.24 -0.07
C GLU A 109 2.87 -13.12 -0.39
N VAL A 110 3.25 -12.22 -1.30
CA VAL A 110 2.47 -11.02 -1.63
C VAL A 110 1.45 -11.33 -2.71
N LYS A 111 0.18 -10.99 -2.44
CA LYS A 111 -0.95 -11.16 -3.37
C LYS A 111 -1.51 -9.86 -3.86
N CYS A 112 -1.35 -8.78 -3.08
CA CYS A 112 -1.85 -7.47 -3.45
C CYS A 112 -0.83 -6.39 -3.10
N VAL A 113 -0.61 -5.46 -4.02
CA VAL A 113 0.13 -4.23 -3.76
C VAL A 113 -0.77 -3.02 -4.03
N VAL A 114 -0.98 -2.19 -3.01
CA VAL A 114 -1.71 -0.92 -3.13
C VAL A 114 -0.69 0.21 -3.12
N ILE A 115 -0.63 1.00 -4.19
CA ILE A 115 0.33 2.09 -4.37
C ILE A 115 -0.41 3.42 -4.35
N ASN A 116 -0.58 3.96 -3.15
CA ASN A 116 -1.24 5.23 -2.91
C ASN A 116 -0.25 6.40 -3.08
N ALA A 117 0.10 6.66 -4.35
CA ALA A 117 1.06 7.68 -4.76
C ALA A 117 0.71 8.19 -6.16
N CYS A 118 0.98 9.48 -6.41
CA CYS A 118 0.73 10.11 -7.71
C CYS A 118 1.44 9.37 -8.86
N TYR A 119 0.76 9.24 -10.00
CA TYR A 119 1.32 8.67 -11.23
C TYR A 119 1.86 7.23 -11.14
N SER A 120 1.53 6.48 -10.09
CA SER A 120 2.03 5.12 -9.83
C SER A 120 1.56 4.02 -10.81
N HIS A 121 0.80 4.35 -11.87
CA HIS A 121 0.38 3.35 -12.87
C HIS A 121 1.55 2.62 -13.56
N LYS A 122 2.64 3.31 -13.93
CA LYS A 122 3.84 2.67 -14.52
C LYS A 122 4.48 1.69 -13.54
N GLN A 123 4.51 2.03 -12.25
CA GLN A 123 4.95 1.15 -11.18
C GLN A 123 4.03 -0.08 -11.05
N ALA A 124 2.72 0.13 -11.14
CA ALA A 124 1.74 -0.95 -11.07
C ALA A 124 1.84 -1.91 -12.25
N ASP A 125 2.02 -1.38 -13.47
CA ASP A 125 2.21 -2.15 -14.70
C ASP A 125 3.49 -3.00 -14.66
N ALA A 126 4.54 -2.53 -13.98
CA ALA A 126 5.76 -3.31 -13.79
C ALA A 126 5.56 -4.44 -12.75
N ILE A 127 4.94 -4.15 -11.60
CA ILE A 127 4.75 -5.14 -10.52
C ILE A 127 3.71 -6.22 -10.90
N THR A 128 2.69 -5.88 -11.70
CA THR A 128 1.64 -6.84 -12.12
C THR A 128 2.17 -7.96 -13.02
N GLN A 129 3.41 -7.85 -13.51
CA GLN A 129 4.10 -8.96 -14.17
C GLN A 129 4.38 -10.14 -13.21
N HIS A 130 4.37 -9.88 -11.90
CA HIS A 130 4.73 -10.86 -10.87
C HIS A 130 3.64 -11.03 -9.79
N ILE A 131 2.88 -9.99 -9.47
CA ILE A 131 1.86 -10.02 -8.40
C ILE A 131 0.45 -9.95 -8.99
N ASP A 132 -0.44 -10.82 -8.50
CA ASP A 132 -1.81 -10.99 -9.00
C ASP A 132 -2.63 -9.69 -9.03
N TYR A 133 -2.50 -8.86 -7.99
CA TYR A 133 -3.23 -7.61 -7.87
C TYR A 133 -2.30 -6.43 -7.57
N VAL A 134 -2.33 -5.42 -8.43
CA VAL A 134 -1.63 -4.16 -8.18
C VAL A 134 -2.56 -2.99 -8.46
N ILE A 135 -2.74 -2.13 -7.46
CA ILE A 135 -3.52 -0.90 -7.58
C ILE A 135 -2.55 0.27 -7.65
N GLY A 136 -2.63 1.04 -8.73
CA GLY A 136 -1.89 2.28 -8.90
C GLY A 136 -2.75 3.41 -9.47
N MET A 137 -2.19 4.61 -9.49
CA MET A 137 -2.86 5.85 -9.87
C MET A 137 -2.33 6.35 -11.20
N LYS A 138 -3.24 6.60 -12.16
CA LYS A 138 -2.85 7.09 -13.49
C LYS A 138 -2.43 8.55 -13.51
N GLN A 139 -2.91 9.33 -12.54
CA GLN A 139 -2.72 10.77 -12.49
C GLN A 139 -2.33 11.19 -11.07
N ALA A 140 -2.07 12.49 -10.88
CA ALA A 140 -1.98 13.05 -9.54
C ALA A 140 -3.32 12.86 -8.80
N ILE A 141 -3.23 12.61 -7.50
CA ILE A 141 -4.36 12.56 -6.59
C ILE A 141 -4.14 13.54 -5.44
N GLY A 142 -5.22 14.12 -4.92
CA GLY A 142 -5.14 14.89 -3.68
C GLY A 142 -5.04 13.98 -2.45
N ASP A 143 -4.31 14.42 -1.43
CA ASP A 143 -4.08 13.68 -0.18
C ASP A 143 -5.39 13.17 0.46
N LYS A 144 -6.43 14.03 0.52
CA LYS A 144 -7.76 13.64 1.04
C LYS A 144 -8.43 12.54 0.21
N ALA A 145 -8.35 12.62 -1.12
CA ALA A 145 -8.92 11.61 -2.01
C ALA A 145 -8.14 10.28 -1.92
N ALA A 146 -6.82 10.34 -1.77
CA ALA A 146 -5.97 9.17 -1.50
C ALA A 146 -6.39 8.46 -0.20
N ILE A 147 -6.61 9.22 0.88
CA ILE A 147 -7.11 8.68 2.16
C ILE A 147 -8.49 8.06 1.98
N LYS A 148 -9.42 8.73 1.28
CA LYS A 148 -10.77 8.19 1.04
C LYS A 148 -10.77 6.90 0.23
N TYR A 149 -9.90 6.81 -0.77
CA TYR A 149 -9.68 5.57 -1.51
C TYR A 149 -9.28 4.43 -0.58
N ALA A 150 -8.27 4.65 0.27
CA ALA A 150 -7.78 3.64 1.20
C ALA A 150 -8.88 3.19 2.17
N ILE A 151 -9.65 4.12 2.73
CA ILE A 151 -10.79 3.82 3.61
C ILE A 151 -11.78 2.90 2.90
N GLY A 152 -12.28 3.30 1.72
CA GLY A 152 -13.26 2.51 0.98
C GLY A 152 -12.74 1.12 0.61
N PHE A 153 -11.47 1.03 0.23
CA PHE A 153 -10.82 -0.24 -0.08
C PHE A 153 -10.78 -1.18 1.14
N TYR A 154 -10.26 -0.71 2.27
CA TYR A 154 -10.10 -1.56 3.46
C TYR A 154 -11.40 -1.82 4.21
N ASP A 155 -12.39 -0.93 4.15
CA ASP A 155 -13.73 -1.19 4.67
C ASP A 155 -14.38 -2.38 3.94
N ALA A 156 -14.29 -2.40 2.61
CA ALA A 156 -14.82 -3.48 1.81
C ALA A 156 -14.04 -4.79 2.02
N LEU A 157 -12.70 -4.72 2.10
CA LEU A 157 -11.86 -5.88 2.37
C LEU A 157 -12.17 -6.47 3.76
N GLY A 158 -12.26 -5.64 4.80
CA GLY A 158 -12.64 -6.05 6.16
C GLY A 158 -14.09 -6.56 6.25
N ALA A 159 -14.95 -6.21 5.30
CA ALA A 159 -16.29 -6.78 5.15
C ALA A 159 -16.31 -8.13 4.39
N GLY A 160 -15.15 -8.70 4.07
CA GLY A 160 -14.99 -9.98 3.39
C GLY A 160 -15.24 -9.91 1.88
N ARG A 161 -15.06 -8.74 1.25
CA ARG A 161 -15.10 -8.61 -0.20
C ARG A 161 -13.75 -8.96 -0.83
N THR A 162 -13.78 -9.38 -2.10
CA THR A 162 -12.57 -9.65 -2.88
C THR A 162 -11.83 -8.35 -3.20
N ILE A 163 -10.57 -8.44 -3.62
CA ILE A 163 -9.74 -7.27 -3.95
C ILE A 163 -10.35 -6.44 -5.08
N GLU A 164 -10.94 -7.06 -6.09
CA GLU A 164 -11.58 -6.38 -7.22
C GLU A 164 -12.82 -5.58 -6.78
N ILE A 165 -13.57 -6.12 -5.83
CA ILE A 165 -14.74 -5.42 -5.28
C ILE A 165 -14.27 -4.32 -4.32
N ALA A 166 -13.26 -4.58 -3.49
CA ALA A 166 -12.65 -3.58 -2.62
C ALA A 166 -12.11 -2.38 -3.41
N HIS A 167 -11.47 -2.62 -4.55
CA HIS A 167 -11.05 -1.55 -5.47
C HIS A 167 -12.23 -0.67 -5.91
N LYS A 168 -13.36 -1.27 -6.30
CA LYS A 168 -14.57 -0.51 -6.68
C LYS A 168 -15.12 0.32 -5.53
N PHE A 169 -15.08 -0.17 -4.29
CA PHE A 169 -15.46 0.60 -3.10
C PHE A 169 -14.50 1.77 -2.85
N GLY A 170 -13.19 1.57 -3.01
CA GLY A 170 -12.21 2.66 -2.92
C GLY A 170 -12.48 3.75 -3.96
N VAL A 171 -12.74 3.38 -5.23
CA VAL A 171 -13.11 4.35 -6.27
C VAL A 171 -14.42 5.06 -5.94
N ASN A 172 -15.44 4.34 -5.46
CA ASN A 172 -16.72 4.93 -5.09
C ASN A 172 -16.59 5.89 -3.89
N ALA A 173 -15.72 5.60 -2.93
CA ALA A 173 -15.48 6.47 -1.78
C ALA A 173 -14.92 7.85 -2.18
N ILE A 174 -14.12 7.92 -3.25
CA ILE A 174 -13.68 9.21 -3.83
C ILE A 174 -14.86 9.96 -4.47
N GLN A 175 -15.78 9.25 -5.14
CA GLN A 175 -16.91 9.85 -5.87
C GLN A 175 -18.01 10.40 -4.97
N LEU A 176 -18.10 9.92 -3.73
CA LEU A 176 -19.09 10.35 -2.73
C LEU A 176 -18.66 11.60 -1.93
N GLU A 177 -17.49 12.13 -2.23
CA GLU A 177 -16.93 13.34 -1.62
C GLU A 177 -17.41 14.63 -2.31
#